data_AF-A0A965TX32-F1
#
_entry.id   AF-A0A965TX32-F1
#
_cell.length_a   1.000
_cell.length_b   1.000
_cell.length_c   1.000
_cell.angle_alpha   90.00
_cell.angle_beta   90.00
_cell.angle_gamma   90.00
#
_symmetry.space_group_name_H-M   'P 1'
#
loop_
_entity.id
_entity.type
_entity.pdbx_description
1 polymer ?
#
loop_
_entity_poly.entity_id
_entity_poly.type
_entity_poly.pdbx_seq_one_letter_code
_entity_poly.pdbx_strand_id
1 'polypeptide(L)'
;MIVIRNNIMKAKKKTKQRERKSDALIVYCAKYSKRPKLASVRLDKKLVNMINTCRTRDKKLELQTLITTSMLREKVKHVLGEPCKYCGTILDHNNISLDHIVPLARGGNSSEANVQFICNICNRQKDKMLEQEFKQLKELINSFSEISRIYVNRKLSMNGGHYDLSKGTQTESKEG
;
A
#
# COMPACT_ATOMS: atom_id res chain seq x y z
N MET A 1 42.21 4.18 -21.26
CA MET A 1 41.20 5.09 -21.87
C MET A 1 39.87 4.40 -22.24
N ILE A 2 39.85 3.21 -22.86
CA ILE A 2 38.62 2.52 -23.32
C ILE A 2 37.69 2.05 -22.17
N VAL A 3 38.25 1.51 -21.09
CA VAL A 3 37.49 0.99 -19.93
C VAL A 3 36.70 2.11 -19.21
N ILE A 4 37.30 3.28 -19.07
CA ILE A 4 36.68 4.45 -18.41
C ILE A 4 35.48 4.96 -19.23
N ARG A 5 35.63 5.09 -20.57
CA ARG A 5 34.53 5.47 -21.48
C ARG A 5 33.36 4.48 -21.41
N ASN A 6 33.65 3.18 -21.34
CA ASN A 6 32.62 2.14 -21.21
C ASN A 6 31.88 2.22 -19.87
N ASN A 7 32.57 2.52 -18.77
CA ASN A 7 31.93 2.70 -17.46
C ASN A 7 31.06 3.96 -17.41
N ILE A 8 31.50 5.07 -18.01
CA ILE A 8 30.70 6.31 -18.13
C ILE A 8 29.46 6.08 -18.99
N MET A 9 29.59 5.38 -20.12
CA MET A 9 28.45 5.03 -20.98
C MET A 9 27.44 4.12 -20.25
N LYS A 10 27.92 3.10 -19.51
CA LYS A 10 27.08 2.23 -18.68
C LYS A 10 26.38 3.01 -17.55
N ALA A 11 27.08 3.97 -16.92
CA ALA A 11 26.50 4.84 -15.90
C ALA A 11 25.42 5.76 -16.50
N LYS A 12 25.71 6.47 -17.60
CA LYS A 12 24.73 7.31 -18.32
C LYS A 12 23.50 6.53 -18.77
N LYS A 13 23.68 5.29 -19.26
CA LYS A 13 22.58 4.40 -19.67
C LYS A 13 21.73 3.96 -18.46
N LYS A 14 22.37 3.64 -17.32
CA LYS A 14 21.66 3.37 -16.04
C LYS A 14 20.91 4.60 -15.53
N THR A 15 21.48 5.81 -15.63
CA THR A 15 20.83 7.06 -15.22
C THR A 15 19.60 7.36 -16.09
N LYS A 16 19.76 7.29 -17.42
CA LYS A 16 18.66 7.49 -18.39
C LYS A 16 17.53 6.46 -18.25
N GLN A 17 17.85 5.23 -17.88
CA GLN A 17 16.85 4.19 -17.61
C GLN A 17 16.15 4.38 -16.25
N ARG A 18 16.82 4.98 -15.25
CA ARG A 18 16.20 5.37 -13.97
C ARG A 18 15.26 6.56 -14.16
N GLU A 19 15.67 7.57 -14.92
CA GLU A 19 14.84 8.76 -15.27
C GLU A 19 13.54 8.33 -15.95
N ARG A 20 13.61 7.50 -17.00
CA ARG A 20 12.40 7.00 -17.70
C ARG A 20 11.44 6.20 -16.81
N LYS A 21 11.97 5.46 -15.82
CA LYS A 21 11.13 4.74 -14.84
C LYS A 21 10.45 5.67 -13.85
N SER A 22 11.12 6.76 -13.43
CA SER A 22 10.47 7.78 -12.62
C SER A 22 9.39 8.52 -13.40
N ASP A 23 9.60 8.78 -14.69
CA ASP A 23 8.68 9.59 -15.51
C ASP A 23 7.27 8.99 -15.58
N ALA A 24 7.15 7.66 -15.74
CA ALA A 24 5.84 7.02 -15.77
C ALA A 24 5.08 7.21 -14.44
N LEU A 25 5.72 6.93 -13.30
CA LEU A 25 5.09 7.14 -11.99
C LEU A 25 4.79 8.62 -11.72
N ILE A 26 5.64 9.54 -12.20
CA ILE A 26 5.40 10.99 -12.11
C ILE A 26 4.11 11.37 -12.83
N VAL A 27 3.91 10.89 -14.07
CA VAL A 27 2.69 11.15 -14.85
C VAL A 27 1.45 10.65 -14.10
N TYR A 28 1.50 9.45 -13.51
CA TYR A 28 0.39 8.95 -12.72
C TYR A 28 0.17 9.75 -11.43
N CYS A 29 1.22 10.09 -10.70
CA CYS A 29 1.11 10.91 -9.50
C CYS A 29 0.62 12.33 -9.78
N ALA A 30 0.83 12.88 -10.99
CA ALA A 30 0.33 14.19 -11.38
C ALA A 30 -1.19 14.29 -11.41
N LYS A 31 -1.89 13.16 -11.59
CA LYS A 31 -3.37 13.13 -11.53
C LYS A 31 -3.91 13.34 -10.11
N TYR A 32 -3.13 13.02 -9.07
CA TYR A 32 -3.63 12.92 -7.69
C TYR A 32 -2.81 13.74 -6.67
N SER A 33 -1.71 14.38 -7.07
CA SER A 33 -0.83 15.11 -6.16
C SER A 33 -0.37 16.44 -6.75
N LYS A 34 -0.45 17.50 -5.93
CA LYS A 34 0.12 18.82 -6.23
C LYS A 34 1.65 18.80 -6.37
N ARG A 35 2.32 17.75 -5.87
CA ARG A 35 3.80 17.59 -5.93
C ARG A 35 4.16 16.21 -6.54
N PRO A 36 3.96 16.02 -7.85
CA PRO A 36 4.04 14.70 -8.49
C PRO A 36 5.42 14.06 -8.45
N LYS A 37 6.50 14.85 -8.63
CA LYS A 37 7.88 14.36 -8.52
C LYS A 37 8.15 13.75 -7.15
N LEU A 38 7.85 14.50 -6.09
CA LEU A 38 8.05 14.03 -4.72
C LEU A 38 7.16 12.82 -4.37
N ALA A 39 5.90 12.84 -4.81
CA ALA A 39 4.97 11.74 -4.62
C ALA A 39 5.46 10.45 -5.30
N SER A 40 5.96 10.55 -6.54
CA SER A 40 6.49 9.40 -7.29
C SER A 40 7.70 8.76 -6.61
N VAL A 41 8.62 9.56 -6.07
CA VAL A 41 9.81 9.08 -5.35
C VAL A 41 9.41 8.40 -4.05
N ARG A 42 8.48 8.99 -3.29
CA ARG A 42 7.96 8.40 -2.06
C ARG A 42 7.25 7.08 -2.35
N LEU A 43 6.43 7.04 -3.39
CA LEU A 43 5.74 5.84 -3.82
C LEU A 43 6.71 4.74 -4.22
N ASP A 44 7.70 5.03 -5.06
CA ASP A 44 8.69 4.05 -5.50
C ASP A 44 9.45 3.45 -4.32
N LYS A 45 9.91 4.29 -3.39
CA LYS A 45 10.55 3.86 -2.15
C LYS A 45 9.63 2.95 -1.33
N LYS A 46 8.33 3.28 -1.25
CA LYS A 46 7.33 2.48 -0.55
C LYS A 46 7.14 1.10 -1.19
N LEU A 47 7.05 1.03 -2.52
CA LEU A 47 6.91 -0.24 -3.26
C LEU A 47 8.14 -1.15 -3.06
N VAL A 48 9.34 -0.58 -3.11
CA VAL A 48 10.58 -1.31 -2.82
C VAL A 48 10.56 -1.86 -1.39
N ASN A 49 10.17 -1.06 -0.41
CA ASN A 49 10.07 -1.49 0.99
C ASN A 49 9.03 -2.59 1.20
N MET A 50 7.88 -2.53 0.51
CA MET A 50 6.85 -3.57 0.56
C MET A 50 7.39 -4.92 0.09
N ILE A 51 8.14 -4.94 -1.02
CA ILE A 51 8.77 -6.18 -1.54
C ILE A 51 9.82 -6.70 -0.58
N ASN A 52 10.67 -5.82 -0.04
CA ASN A 52 11.68 -6.25 0.92
C ASN A 52 11.04 -6.85 2.17
N THR A 53 9.90 -6.31 2.61
CA THR A 53 9.13 -6.86 3.72
C THR A 53 8.54 -8.23 3.37
N CYS A 54 8.02 -8.42 2.15
CA CYS A 54 7.57 -9.74 1.67
C CYS A 54 8.72 -10.74 1.66
N ARG A 55 9.87 -10.38 1.09
CA ARG A 55 11.08 -11.22 1.08
C ARG A 55 11.51 -11.66 2.47
N THR A 56 11.51 -10.75 3.43
CA THR A 56 11.87 -11.07 4.82
C THR A 56 10.86 -12.04 5.45
N ARG A 57 9.56 -11.88 5.17
CA ARG A 57 8.52 -12.79 5.69
C ARG A 57 8.58 -14.16 5.03
N ASP A 58 8.65 -14.19 3.69
CA ASP A 58 8.73 -15.43 2.92
C ASP A 58 9.96 -16.24 3.32
N LYS A 59 11.13 -15.60 3.47
CA LYS A 59 12.37 -16.26 3.92
C LYS A 59 12.21 -16.94 5.28
N LYS A 60 11.48 -16.33 6.22
CA LYS A 60 11.21 -16.92 7.54
C LYS A 60 10.32 -18.16 7.48
N LEU A 61 9.54 -18.29 6.40
CA LEU A 61 8.62 -19.39 6.16
C LEU A 61 9.15 -20.36 5.09
N GLU A 62 10.42 -20.21 4.69
CA GLU A 62 11.05 -21.00 3.62
C GLU A 62 10.30 -20.95 2.28
N LEU A 63 9.59 -19.85 2.02
CA LEU A 63 8.86 -19.60 0.78
C LEU A 63 9.67 -18.74 -0.19
N GLN A 64 9.35 -18.88 -1.48
CA GLN A 64 9.88 -18.01 -2.52
C GLN A 64 9.00 -16.77 -2.71
N THR A 65 9.62 -15.59 -2.77
CA THR A 65 8.93 -14.38 -3.24
C THR A 65 8.87 -14.38 -4.77
N LEU A 66 7.65 -14.43 -5.31
CA LEU A 66 7.40 -14.50 -6.76
C LEU A 66 7.09 -13.13 -7.39
N ILE A 67 6.83 -12.11 -6.58
CA ILE A 67 6.60 -10.74 -7.03
C ILE A 67 7.90 -9.95 -7.23
N THR A 68 7.88 -9.04 -8.22
CA THR A 68 8.99 -8.13 -8.52
C THR A 68 8.59 -6.66 -8.42
N THR A 69 9.57 -5.76 -8.30
CA THR A 69 9.31 -4.32 -8.22
C THR A 69 8.70 -3.78 -9.50
N SER A 70 9.05 -4.33 -10.66
CA SER A 70 8.40 -3.99 -11.93
C SER A 70 6.91 -4.30 -11.91
N MET A 71 6.54 -5.49 -11.43
CA MET A 71 5.13 -5.90 -11.36
C MET A 71 4.33 -4.97 -10.44
N LEU A 72 4.86 -4.67 -9.24
CA LEU A 72 4.18 -3.74 -8.33
C LEU A 72 4.06 -2.32 -8.90
N ARG A 73 5.10 -1.83 -9.60
CA ARG A 73 5.05 -0.54 -10.29
C ARG A 73 4.02 -0.49 -11.41
N GLU A 74 3.76 -1.62 -12.07
CA GLU A 74 2.69 -1.68 -13.07
C GLU A 74 1.33 -1.71 -12.39
N LYS A 75 1.15 -2.63 -11.44
CA LYS A 75 -0.10 -2.82 -10.71
C LYS A 75 -0.56 -1.55 -10.00
N VAL A 76 0.36 -0.76 -9.43
CA VAL A 76 0.01 0.47 -8.71
C VAL A 76 -0.60 1.55 -9.60
N LYS A 77 -0.25 1.58 -10.90
CA LYS A 77 -0.79 2.58 -11.85
C LYS A 77 -2.30 2.45 -12.05
N HIS A 78 -2.80 1.23 -11.92
CA HIS A 78 -4.22 0.90 -12.05
C HIS A 78 -4.99 1.00 -10.73
N VAL A 79 -4.31 1.34 -9.63
CA VAL A 79 -4.92 1.34 -8.29
C VAL A 79 -4.89 2.72 -7.63
N LEU A 80 -3.91 3.57 -7.94
CA LEU A 80 -3.91 4.94 -7.41
C LEU A 80 -5.13 5.70 -7.95
N GLY A 81 -5.82 6.39 -7.06
CA GLY A 81 -7.06 7.09 -7.37
C GLY A 81 -8.31 6.21 -7.29
N GLU A 82 -8.16 4.89 -7.21
CA GLU A 82 -9.29 3.97 -7.07
C GLU A 82 -9.71 3.84 -5.60
N PRO A 83 -11.01 3.62 -5.32
CA PRO A 83 -11.48 3.36 -3.98
C PRO A 83 -10.94 2.02 -3.45
N CYS A 84 -10.51 2.01 -2.18
CA CYS A 84 -10.19 0.78 -1.48
C CYS A 84 -11.41 -0.14 -1.47
N LYS A 85 -11.26 -1.37 -1.97
CA LYS A 85 -12.38 -2.32 -2.13
C LYS A 85 -13.13 -2.70 -0.84
N TYR A 86 -12.56 -2.40 0.34
CA TYR A 86 -13.15 -2.73 1.64
C TYR A 86 -13.78 -1.54 2.37
N CYS A 87 -13.35 -0.31 2.09
CA CYS A 87 -13.80 0.87 2.83
C CYS A 87 -14.11 2.09 1.97
N GLY A 88 -13.92 2.00 0.64
CA GLY A 88 -14.16 3.09 -0.30
C GLY A 88 -13.13 4.22 -0.28
N THR A 89 -12.23 4.30 0.70
CA THR A 89 -11.20 5.35 0.76
C THR A 89 -10.32 5.35 -0.48
N ILE A 90 -10.21 6.49 -1.14
CA ILE A 90 -9.36 6.66 -2.32
C ILE A 90 -7.90 6.34 -2.00
N LEU A 91 -7.31 5.46 -2.81
CA LEU A 91 -5.93 5.02 -2.62
C LEU A 91 -4.95 6.04 -3.18
N ASP A 92 -3.99 6.43 -2.35
CA ASP A 92 -2.94 7.37 -2.72
C ASP A 92 -1.55 6.84 -2.31
N HIS A 93 -0.50 7.58 -2.66
CA HIS A 93 0.86 7.20 -2.32
C HIS A 93 1.11 7.11 -0.80
N ASN A 94 0.33 7.80 0.04
CA ASN A 94 0.49 7.82 1.49
C ASN A 94 -0.20 6.65 2.18
N ASN A 95 -1.39 6.26 1.72
CA ASN A 95 -2.23 5.27 2.38
C ASN A 95 -2.14 3.86 1.77
N ILE A 96 -1.64 3.70 0.54
CA ILE A 96 -1.61 2.38 -0.13
C ILE A 96 -0.71 1.37 0.60
N SER A 97 -1.15 0.12 0.70
CA SER A 97 -0.45 -1.00 1.33
C SER A 97 -0.58 -2.26 0.48
N LEU A 98 0.43 -3.12 0.51
CA LEU A 98 0.40 -4.44 -0.13
C LEU A 98 -0.17 -5.47 0.85
N ASP A 99 -1.26 -6.13 0.45
CA ASP A 99 -1.99 -7.17 1.19
C ASP A 99 -1.88 -8.51 0.46
N HIS A 100 -1.96 -9.60 1.22
CA HIS A 100 -2.07 -10.96 0.70
C HIS A 100 -3.52 -11.43 0.81
N ILE A 101 -4.17 -11.75 -0.31
CA ILE A 101 -5.57 -12.23 -0.37
C ILE A 101 -5.76 -13.42 0.57
N VAL A 102 -4.89 -14.42 0.42
CA VAL A 102 -4.66 -15.50 1.39
C VAL A 102 -3.40 -15.14 2.20
N PRO A 103 -3.52 -14.88 3.51
CA PRO A 103 -2.36 -14.56 4.35
C PRO A 103 -1.31 -15.67 4.37
N LEU A 104 -0.03 -15.30 4.52
CA LEU A 104 1.07 -16.26 4.64
C LEU A 104 0.85 -17.25 5.81
N ALA A 105 0.31 -16.76 6.94
CA ALA A 105 -0.01 -17.57 8.10
C ALA A 105 -1.11 -18.64 7.84
N ARG A 106 -1.80 -18.56 6.70
CA ARG A 106 -2.84 -19.50 6.26
C ARG A 106 -2.48 -20.19 4.95
N GLY A 107 -1.18 -20.32 4.66
CA GLY A 107 -0.68 -21.04 3.49
C GLY A 107 -0.64 -20.23 2.19
N GLY A 108 -0.85 -18.91 2.24
CA GLY A 108 -0.67 -18.05 1.07
C GLY A 108 0.79 -17.86 0.67
N ASN A 109 1.01 -17.26 -0.50
CA ASN A 109 2.36 -16.95 -1.02
C ASN A 109 2.47 -15.49 -1.52
N SER A 110 3.69 -15.00 -1.75
CA SER A 110 3.91 -13.68 -2.35
C SER A 110 3.97 -13.77 -3.88
N SER A 111 2.86 -14.19 -4.50
CA SER A 111 2.65 -14.24 -5.95
C SER A 111 1.74 -13.11 -6.45
N GLU A 112 1.78 -12.81 -7.75
CA GLU A 112 0.92 -11.78 -8.35
C GLU A 112 -0.57 -12.03 -8.14
N ALA A 113 -0.99 -13.29 -8.23
CA ALA A 113 -2.38 -13.69 -8.03
C ALA A 113 -2.84 -13.56 -6.58
N ASN A 114 -1.92 -13.61 -5.61
CA ASN A 114 -2.24 -13.53 -4.19
C ASN A 114 -1.97 -12.16 -3.56
N VAL A 115 -1.34 -11.21 -4.27
CA VAL A 115 -1.10 -9.87 -3.73
C VAL A 115 -2.04 -8.82 -4.33
N GLN A 116 -2.46 -7.90 -3.47
CA GLN A 116 -3.33 -6.80 -3.84
C GLN A 116 -2.96 -5.51 -3.13
N PHE A 117 -3.43 -4.39 -3.67
CA PHE A 117 -3.27 -3.08 -3.03
C PHE A 117 -4.58 -2.66 -2.36
N ILE A 118 -4.51 -2.33 -1.09
CA ILE A 118 -5.61 -1.79 -0.28
C ILE A 118 -5.09 -0.68 0.63
N CYS A 119 -5.97 0.04 1.33
CA CYS A 119 -5.50 1.07 2.25
C CYS A 119 -4.83 0.44 3.47
N ASN A 120 -3.85 1.15 4.05
CA ASN A 120 -3.10 0.73 5.23
C ASN A 120 -3.97 0.43 6.45
N ILE A 121 -5.10 1.13 6.60
CA ILE A 121 -6.09 0.89 7.65
C ILE A 121 -6.73 -0.50 7.45
N CYS A 122 -7.30 -0.76 6.28
CA CYS A 122 -7.91 -2.06 5.99
C CYS A 122 -6.90 -3.20 6.04
N ASN A 123 -5.67 -2.99 5.55
CA ASN A 123 -4.61 -4.00 5.64
C ASN A 123 -4.29 -4.39 7.09
N ARG A 124 -4.27 -3.39 7.98
CA ARG A 124 -4.05 -3.64 9.41
C ARG A 124 -5.23 -4.33 10.07
N GLN A 125 -6.46 -3.92 9.75
CA GLN A 125 -7.68 -4.54 10.27
C GLN A 125 -7.84 -5.98 9.76
N LYS A 126 -7.48 -6.26 8.51
CA LYS A 126 -7.53 -7.59 7.89
C LYS A 126 -6.59 -8.57 8.60
N ASP A 127 -5.38 -8.12 8.92
CA ASP A 127 -4.35 -8.91 9.59
C ASP A 127 -4.20 -10.33 8.98
N LYS A 128 -4.51 -11.38 9.75
CA LYS A 128 -4.42 -12.78 9.32
C LYS A 128 -5.73 -13.38 8.82
N MET A 129 -6.78 -12.56 8.66
CA MET A 129 -8.06 -13.01 8.10
C MET A 129 -7.94 -13.27 6.60
N LEU A 130 -8.66 -14.29 6.15
CA LEU A 130 -8.95 -14.49 4.73
C LEU A 130 -9.80 -13.33 4.23
N GLU A 131 -9.76 -13.10 2.92
CA GLU A 131 -10.56 -12.06 2.28
C GLU A 131 -12.05 -12.17 2.60
N GLN A 132 -12.62 -13.38 2.56
CA GLN A 132 -14.04 -13.61 2.86
C GLN A 132 -14.40 -13.25 4.31
N GLU A 133 -13.57 -13.68 5.26
CA GLU A 133 -13.76 -13.37 6.70
C GLU A 133 -13.71 -11.86 6.94
N PHE A 134 -12.77 -11.17 6.28
CA PHE A 134 -12.67 -9.72 6.40
C PHE A 134 -13.87 -9.00 5.79
N LYS A 135 -14.39 -9.47 4.64
CA LYS A 135 -15.63 -8.93 4.06
C LYS A 135 -16.82 -9.07 5.01
N GLN A 136 -17.01 -10.25 5.61
CA GLN A 136 -18.06 -10.49 6.61
C GLN A 136 -17.91 -9.55 7.82
N LEU A 137 -16.68 -9.36 8.32
CA LEU A 137 -16.42 -8.41 9.40
C LEU A 137 -16.78 -6.97 8.97
N LYS A 138 -16.44 -6.55 7.75
CA LYS A 138 -16.80 -5.22 7.24
C LYS A 138 -18.30 -5.04 7.12
N GLU A 139 -19.03 -6.05 6.65
CA GLU A 139 -20.49 -6.05 6.57
C GLU A 139 -21.12 -5.89 7.96
N LEU A 140 -20.65 -6.66 8.95
CA LEU A 140 -21.10 -6.52 10.34
C LEU A 140 -20.79 -5.14 10.92
N ILE A 141 -19.59 -4.62 10.73
CA ILE A 141 -19.22 -3.28 11.20
C ILE A 141 -20.09 -2.19 10.55
N ASN A 142 -20.46 -2.39 9.29
CA ASN A 142 -21.32 -1.48 8.56
C ASN A 142 -22.79 -1.54 9.03
N SER A 143 -23.23 -2.62 9.68
CA SER A 143 -24.57 -2.70 10.28
C SER A 143 -24.67 -1.95 11.62
N PHE A 144 -23.55 -1.56 12.23
CA PHE A 144 -23.56 -0.78 13.46
C PHE A 144 -23.92 0.69 13.20
N SER A 145 -24.43 1.35 14.25
CA SER A 145 -24.59 2.80 14.29
C SER A 145 -23.28 3.51 13.97
N GLU A 146 -23.34 4.75 13.49
CA GLU A 146 -22.15 5.50 13.09
C GLU A 146 -21.11 5.60 14.21
N ILE A 147 -21.55 5.91 15.44
CA ILE A 147 -20.66 6.02 16.62
C ILE A 147 -19.96 4.69 16.89
N SER A 148 -20.70 3.59 16.94
CA SER A 148 -20.13 2.26 17.20
C SER A 148 -19.21 1.82 16.06
N ARG A 149 -19.56 2.13 14.81
CA ARG A 149 -18.74 1.85 13.63
C ARG A 149 -17.39 2.58 13.71
N ILE A 150 -17.39 3.86 14.07
CA ILE A 150 -16.16 4.65 14.24
C ILE A 150 -15.31 4.06 15.36
N TYR A 151 -15.91 3.77 16.51
CA TYR A 151 -15.23 3.19 17.66
C TYR A 151 -14.56 1.85 17.32
N VAL A 152 -15.32 0.92 16.74
CA VAL A 152 -14.84 -0.42 16.37
C VAL A 152 -13.72 -0.33 15.34
N ASN A 153 -13.88 0.46 14.26
CA ASN A 153 -12.84 0.62 13.25
C ASN A 153 -11.53 1.17 13.83
N ARG A 154 -11.62 2.12 14.77
CA ARG A 154 -10.43 2.63 15.49
C ARG A 154 -9.78 1.55 16.33
N LYS A 155 -10.54 0.79 17.12
CA LYS A 155 -10.01 -0.29 17.97
C LYS A 155 -9.31 -1.38 17.16
N LEU A 156 -9.90 -1.80 16.04
CA LEU A 156 -9.29 -2.78 15.14
C LEU A 156 -7.99 -2.29 14.50
N SER A 157 -7.84 -0.97 14.32
CA SER A 157 -6.63 -0.36 13.73
C SER A 157 -5.48 -0.18 14.74
N MET A 158 -5.69 -0.49 16.02
CA MET A 158 -4.72 -0.23 17.09
C MET A 158 -3.98 -1.48 17.61
N ASN A 159 -4.17 -2.67 17.04
CA ASN A 159 -3.58 -3.93 17.55
C ASN A 159 -3.74 -4.09 19.08
N GLY A 160 -4.87 -3.67 19.66
CA GLY A 160 -5.12 -3.76 21.10
C GLY A 160 -4.72 -2.54 21.95
N GLY A 161 -4.31 -1.41 21.36
CA GLY A 161 -4.07 -0.18 22.11
C GLY A 161 -5.32 0.38 22.83
N HIS A 162 -5.15 0.85 24.08
CA HIS A 162 -6.21 1.51 24.83
C HIS A 162 -6.56 2.87 24.19
N TYR A 163 -7.85 3.21 24.11
CA TYR A 163 -8.35 4.47 23.55
C TYR A 163 -9.10 5.20 24.65
N ASP A 164 -8.78 6.48 24.82
CA ASP A 164 -9.47 7.41 25.69
C ASP A 164 -10.60 8.09 24.89
N LEU A 165 -11.83 7.82 25.30
CA LEU A 165 -13.07 8.31 24.69
C LEU A 165 -13.25 9.83 24.84
N SER A 166 -12.50 10.48 25.74
CA SER A 166 -12.58 11.94 25.96
C SER A 166 -12.01 12.80 24.83
N LYS A 167 -11.31 12.19 23.85
CA LYS A 167 -10.66 12.90 22.72
C LYS A 167 -11.45 12.83 21.42
N GLY A 168 -12.78 12.83 21.49
CA GLY A 168 -13.69 12.84 20.35
C GLY A 168 -14.23 14.24 20.02
N THR A 169 -14.15 14.61 18.74
CA THR A 169 -14.80 15.74 18.03
C THR A 169 -14.41 17.17 18.43
N GLN A 170 -13.36 17.70 17.79
CA GLN A 170 -13.45 19.05 17.22
C GLN A 170 -13.63 18.90 15.72
N THR A 171 -14.88 18.80 15.28
CA THR A 171 -15.26 19.26 13.95
C THR A 171 -15.28 20.78 14.04
N GLU A 172 -14.19 21.44 13.69
CA GLU A 172 -14.24 22.87 13.39
C GLU A 172 -15.09 23.05 12.13
N SER A 173 -16.35 23.40 12.35
CA SER A 173 -17.14 24.22 11.45
C SER A 173 -16.35 25.48 11.14
N LYS A 174 -15.76 25.55 9.94
CA LYS A 174 -15.36 26.83 9.34
C LYS A 174 -16.56 27.38 8.59
N GLU A 175 -17.46 28.01 9.33
CA GLU A 175 -18.20 29.17 8.83
C GLU A 175 -17.42 30.40 9.28
N GLY A 176 -17.15 31.30 8.33
CA GLY A 176 -16.32 32.50 8.49
C GLY A 176 -15.63 32.87 7.19
#